data_AF-A0A383BX37-F1
#
_entry.id   AF-A0A383BX37-F1
#
_cell.length_a   1.000
_cell.length_b   1.000
_cell.length_c   1.000
_cell.angle_alpha   90.00
_cell.angle_beta   90.00
_cell.angle_gamma   90.00
#
_symmetry.space_group_name_H-M   'P 1'
#
loop_
_entity.id
_entity.type
_entity.pdbx_description
1 polymer ?
#
loop_
_entity_poly.entity_id
_entity_poly.type
_entity_poly.pdbx_seq_one_letter_code
_entity_poly.pdbx_strand_id
1 'polypeptide(L)'
;AFLMLLLMFSLAGVPPTIGFYAKLSVLQSVIKADLAWVAVVAVIFAVIGAFYYLRVVKIMYFESPADSGEIQLNCGNSQRLVLSLNALAVVVAMPWIGILVDICNQAVASL
;
A
#
# COMPACT_ATOMS: atom_id res chain seq x y z
N ALA A 1 6.47 -10.12 -10.96
CA ALA A 1 5.46 -9.11 -11.33
C ALA A 1 4.30 -9.04 -10.33
N PHE A 2 3.58 -10.15 -10.05
CA PHE A 2 2.38 -10.12 -9.20
C PHE A 2 2.58 -9.53 -7.79
N LEU A 3 3.66 -9.89 -7.09
CA LEU A 3 3.97 -9.33 -5.77
C LEU A 3 4.16 -7.81 -5.81
N MET A 4 4.84 -7.30 -6.84
CA MET A 4 5.03 -5.86 -7.02
C MET A 4 3.72 -5.15 -7.34
N LEU A 5 2.86 -5.74 -8.17
CA LEU A 5 1.51 -5.23 -8.41
C LEU A 5 0.74 -5.10 -7.10
N LEU A 6 0.73 -6.15 -6.29
CA LEU A 6 -0.01 -6.17 -5.03
C LEU A 6 0.51 -5.10 -4.05
N LEU A 7 1.83 -4.94 -3.96
CA LEU A 7 2.44 -3.91 -3.12
C LEU A 7 2.13 -2.49 -3.62
N MET A 8 2.20 -2.25 -4.94
CA MET A 8 1.85 -0.96 -5.54
C MET A 8 0.36 -0.63 -5.35
N PHE A 9 -0.54 -1.61 -5.47
CA PHE A 9 -1.96 -1.44 -5.15
C PHE A 9 -2.17 -1.12 -3.67
N SER A 10 -1.40 -1.77 -2.78
CA SER A 10 -1.46 -1.48 -1.34
C SER A 10 -1.06 -0.04 -1.03
N LEU A 11 0.03 0.46 -1.63
CA LEU A 11 0.50 1.84 -1.49
C LEU A 11 -0.44 2.87 -2.15
N ALA A 12 -1.00 2.53 -3.31
CA ALA A 12 -2.03 3.33 -3.96
C ALA A 12 -3.24 3.52 -3.05
N GLY A 13 -3.57 2.50 -2.25
CA GLY A 13 -4.75 2.49 -1.40
C GLY A 13 -5.99 2.17 -2.23
N VAL A 14 -5.94 1.08 -2.98
CA VAL A 14 -7.12 0.56 -3.70
C VAL A 14 -7.99 -0.20 -2.68
N PRO A 15 -9.33 -0.13 -2.73
CA PRO A 15 -10.21 -0.72 -1.69
C PRO A 15 -9.93 -2.14 -1.20
N PRO A 16 -9.46 -3.11 -2.02
CA PRO A 16 -9.14 -4.44 -1.52
C PRO A 16 -7.80 -4.51 -0.77
N THR A 17 -7.14 -3.39 -0.44
CA THR A 17 -5.81 -3.39 0.20
C THR A 17 -5.74 -2.77 1.59
N ILE A 18 -4.83 -3.29 2.43
CA ILE A 18 -4.54 -2.78 3.78
C ILE A 18 -4.26 -1.27 3.77
N GLY A 19 -3.48 -0.78 2.79
CA GLY A 19 -3.15 0.64 2.71
C GLY A 19 -4.35 1.57 2.46
N PHE A 20 -5.44 1.06 1.89
CA PHE A 20 -6.69 1.83 1.81
C PHE A 20 -7.33 2.00 3.19
N TYR A 21 -7.47 0.91 3.94
CA TYR A 21 -8.00 0.94 5.31
C TYR A 21 -7.19 1.86 6.23
N ALA A 22 -5.85 1.83 6.12
CA ALA A 22 -4.97 2.72 6.87
C ALA A 22 -5.25 4.20 6.56
N LYS A 23 -5.32 4.58 5.28
CA LYS A 23 -5.66 5.97 4.87
C LYS A 23 -7.05 6.36 5.37
N LEU A 24 -8.04 5.48 5.21
CA LEU A 24 -9.41 5.74 5.64
C LEU A 24 -9.51 5.97 7.15
N SER A 25 -8.80 5.17 7.95
CA SER A 25 -8.73 5.33 9.40
C SER A 25 -8.19 6.70 9.79
N VAL A 26 -7.13 7.18 9.11
CA VAL A 26 -6.56 8.51 9.35
C VAL A 26 -7.56 9.61 8.95
N LEU A 27 -8.20 9.49 7.78
CA LEU A 27 -9.22 10.44 7.34
C LEU A 27 -10.40 10.53 8.33
N GLN A 28 -10.85 9.38 8.85
CA GLN A 28 -11.90 9.34 9.86
C GLN A 28 -11.50 10.08 11.14
N SER A 29 -10.26 9.91 11.60
CA SER A 29 -9.74 10.64 12.77
C SER A 29 -9.67 12.15 12.54
N VAL A 30 -9.26 12.59 11.34
CA VAL A 30 -9.19 14.01 10.98
C VAL A 30 -10.59 14.63 10.91
N ILE A 31 -11.57 13.93 10.35
CA ILE A 31 -12.97 14.40 10.29
C ILE A 31 -13.56 14.49 11.70
N LYS A 32 -13.30 13.51 12.57
CA LYS A 32 -13.72 13.54 13.98
C LYS A 32 -13.08 14.69 14.77
N ALA A 33 -11.93 15.18 14.34
CA ALA A 33 -11.24 16.34 14.90
C ALA A 33 -11.72 17.68 14.32
N ASP A 34 -12.83 17.70 13.57
CA ASP A 34 -13.41 18.88 12.90
C ASP A 34 -12.50 19.54 11.83
N LEU A 35 -11.43 18.85 11.43
CA LEU A 35 -10.43 19.33 10.47
C LEU A 35 -10.80 18.94 9.03
N ALA A 36 -12.03 19.24 8.61
CA ALA A 36 -12.55 18.83 7.30
C ALA A 36 -11.68 19.32 6.11
N TRP A 37 -11.09 20.51 6.23
CA TRP A 37 -10.16 21.05 5.22
C TRP A 37 -8.93 20.15 5.02
N VAL A 38 -8.34 19.66 6.12
CA VAL A 38 -7.17 18.76 6.08
C VAL A 38 -7.55 17.42 5.45
N ALA A 39 -8.77 16.93 5.72
CA ALA A 39 -9.26 15.70 5.10
C ALA A 39 -9.36 15.83 3.57
N VAL A 40 -9.85 16.97 3.05
CA VAL A 40 -9.91 17.23 1.60
C VAL A 40 -8.51 17.22 0.99
N VAL A 41 -7.56 17.92 1.61
CA VAL A 41 -6.16 17.95 1.16
C VAL A 41 -5.57 16.54 1.16
N ALA A 42 -5.78 15.77 2.22
CA ALA A 42 -5.30 14.38 2.32
C ALA A 42 -5.87 13.48 1.21
N VAL A 43 -7.15 13.62 0.86
CA VAL A 43 -7.77 12.89 -0.27
C VAL A 43 -7.10 13.26 -1.59
N ILE A 44 -6.87 14.55 -1.85
CA ILE A 44 -6.22 15.00 -3.09
C ILE A 44 -4.82 14.39 -3.21
N PHE A 45 -4.01 14.44 -2.15
CA PHE A 45 -2.69 13.80 -2.13
C PHE A 45 -2.78 12.28 -2.32
N ALA A 46 -3.79 11.63 -1.75
CA ALA A 46 -4.01 10.20 -1.96
C ALA A 46 -4.34 9.87 -3.42
N VAL A 47 -5.16 10.67 -4.10
CA VAL A 47 -5.49 10.52 -5.53
C VAL A 47 -4.26 10.74 -6.41
N ILE A 48 -3.46 11.78 -6.12
CA ILE A 48 -2.20 12.03 -6.83
C ILE A 48 -1.28 10.81 -6.69
N GLY A 49 -1.10 10.31 -5.46
CA GLY A 49 -0.31 9.10 -5.21
C GLY A 49 -0.84 7.89 -5.99
N ALA A 50 -2.15 7.65 -5.97
CA ALA A 50 -2.77 6.55 -6.69
C ALA A 50 -2.47 6.61 -8.20
N PHE A 51 -2.50 7.79 -8.81
CA PHE A 51 -2.13 7.97 -10.22
C PHE A 51 -0.68 7.53 -10.50
N TYR A 52 0.27 7.93 -9.66
CA TYR A 52 1.68 7.52 -9.81
C TYR A 52 1.86 6.00 -9.70
N TYR A 53 1.25 5.37 -8.69
CA TYR A 53 1.40 3.93 -8.49
C TYR A 53 0.73 3.10 -9.61
N LEU A 54 -0.46 3.51 -10.06
CA LEU A 54 -1.15 2.85 -11.18
C LEU A 54 -0.38 3.01 -12.50
N ARG A 55 0.28 4.16 -12.71
CA ARG A 55 1.16 4.36 -13.87
C ARG A 55 2.32 3.38 -13.87
N VAL A 56 2.94 3.11 -12.72
CA VAL A 56 4.01 2.11 -12.60
C VAL A 56 3.51 0.71 -12.95
N VAL A 57 2.34 0.32 -12.44
CA VAL A 57 1.73 -0.98 -12.77
C VAL A 57 1.43 -1.07 -14.27
N LYS A 58 0.92 0.01 -14.87
CA LYS A 58 0.65 0.07 -16.31
C LYS A 58 1.92 -0.21 -17.12
N ILE A 59 3.01 0.49 -16.82
CA ILE A 59 4.30 0.32 -17.51
C ILE A 59 4.80 -1.12 -17.34
N MET A 60 4.72 -1.69 -16.13
CA MET A 60 5.21 -3.04 -15.84
C MET A 60 4.45 -4.17 -16.57
N TYR A 61 3.14 -4.00 -16.81
CA TYR A 61 2.30 -5.06 -17.39
C TYR A 61 1.92 -4.85 -18.85
N PHE A 62 1.87 -3.60 -19.33
CA PHE A 62 1.32 -3.27 -20.65
C PHE A 62 2.32 -2.62 -21.61
N GLU A 63 3.50 -2.18 -21.15
CA GLU A 63 4.57 -1.74 -22.06
C GLU A 63 5.50 -2.90 -22.40
N SER A 64 5.90 -2.97 -23.66
CA SER A 64 6.94 -3.91 -24.11
C SER A 64 8.32 -3.42 -23.65
N PRO A 65 9.25 -4.32 -23.30
CA PRO A 65 10.60 -3.94 -22.93
C PRO A 65 11.26 -3.12 -24.05
N ALA A 66 11.79 -1.95 -23.73
CA ALA A 66 12.54 -1.13 -24.69
C ALA A 66 13.90 -1.77 -25.05
N ASP A 67 14.46 -2.57 -24.14
CA ASP A 67 15.66 -3.37 -24.34
C ASP A 67 15.32 -4.86 -24.20
N SER A 68 15.73 -5.67 -25.17
CA SER A 68 15.61 -7.14 -25.17
C SER A 68 16.72 -7.84 -24.38
N GLY A 69 17.48 -7.10 -23.58
CA GLY A 69 18.44 -7.68 -22.65
C GLY A 69 17.71 -8.37 -21.52
N GLU A 70 17.94 -9.67 -21.33
CA GLU A 70 17.46 -10.37 -20.14
C GLU A 70 18.03 -9.66 -18.90
N ILE A 71 17.16 -8.99 -18.14
CA ILE A 71 17.53 -8.45 -16.84
C ILE A 71 17.80 -9.66 -15.93
N GLN A 72 19.08 -10.02 -15.79
CA GLN A 72 19.48 -11.04 -14.82
C GLN A 72 19.25 -10.49 -13.42
N LEU A 73 18.12 -10.86 -12.82
CA LEU A 73 17.86 -10.60 -11.41
C LEU A 73 18.82 -11.45 -10.59
N ASN A 74 19.99 -10.90 -10.26
CA ASN A 74 20.93 -11.47 -9.31
C ASN A 74 20.41 -11.26 -7.88
N CYS A 75 19.21 -11.78 -7.59
CA CYS A 75 18.63 -11.78 -6.26
C CYS A 75 19.09 -13.04 -5.55
N GLY A 76 19.98 -12.89 -4.56
CA GLY A 76 20.31 -13.98 -3.63
C GLY A 76 19.04 -14.55 -2.98
N ASN A 77 19.07 -15.84 -2.62
CA ASN A 77 17.90 -16.56 -2.10
C ASN A 77 17.25 -15.84 -0.89
N SER A 78 18.07 -15.18 -0.07
CA SER A 78 17.63 -14.36 1.07
C SER A 78 16.79 -13.15 0.65
N GLN A 79 17.16 -12.43 -0.40
CA GLN A 79 16.42 -11.25 -0.86
C GLN A 79 15.04 -11.64 -1.42
N ARG A 80 15.00 -12.76 -2.15
CA ARG A 80 13.74 -13.30 -2.68
C ARG A 80 12.81 -13.73 -1.55
N LEU A 81 13.36 -14.36 -0.51
CA LEU A 81 12.61 -14.75 0.69
C LEU A 81 12.05 -13.53 1.43
N VAL A 82 12.86 -12.50 1.67
CA VAL A 82 12.41 -11.29 2.37
C VAL A 82 11.30 -10.59 1.60
N LEU A 83 11.42 -10.48 0.28
CA LEU A 83 10.37 -9.86 -0.57
C LEU A 83 9.07 -10.66 -0.55
N SER A 84 9.13 -11.99 -0.68
CA SER A 84 7.93 -12.82 -0.66
C SER A 84 7.26 -12.81 0.71
N LEU A 85 8.03 -12.83 1.79
CA LEU A 85 7.52 -12.83 3.16
C LEU A 85 6.83 -11.49 3.49
N ASN A 86 7.41 -10.36 3.08
CA ASN A 86 6.77 -9.05 3.22
C ASN A 86 5.47 -8.94 2.42
N ALA A 87 5.51 -9.34 1.15
CA ALA A 87 4.32 -9.30 0.31
C ALA A 87 3.22 -10.22 0.84
N LEU A 88 3.58 -11.40 1.34
CA LEU A 88 2.64 -12.33 1.98
C LEU A 88 2.06 -11.72 3.26
N ALA A 89 2.87 -11.09 4.10
CA ALA A 89 2.41 -10.44 5.32
C ALA A 89 1.35 -9.36 5.03
N VAL A 90 1.54 -8.55 3.98
CA VAL A 90 0.57 -7.53 3.54
C VAL A 90 -0.75 -8.16 3.07
N VAL A 91 -0.76 -9.38 2.53
CA VAL A 91 -2.00 -10.06 2.11
C VAL A 91 -2.66 -10.75 3.30
N VAL A 92 -1.89 -11.47 4.10
CA VAL A 92 -2.38 -12.27 5.24
C VAL A 92 -2.88 -11.38 6.36
N ALA A 93 -2.35 -10.15 6.52
CA ALA A 93 -2.85 -9.22 7.52
C ALA A 93 -4.21 -8.60 7.15
N MET A 94 -4.71 -8.74 5.91
CA MET A 94 -5.97 -8.10 5.48
C MET A 94 -7.19 -8.57 6.28
N PRO A 95 -7.41 -9.88 6.51
CA PRO A 95 -8.56 -10.35 7.29
C PRO A 95 -8.48 -9.94 8.77
N TRP A 96 -7.28 -9.64 9.26
CA TRP A 96 -7.00 -9.26 10.65
C TRP A 96 -6.81 -7.76 10.87
N ILE A 97 -7.19 -6.92 9.89
CA ILE A 97 -7.02 -5.46 9.96
C ILE A 97 -7.67 -4.85 11.22
N GLY A 98 -8.83 -5.35 11.64
CA GLY A 98 -9.54 -4.86 12.82
C GLY A 98 -8.72 -5.05 14.10
N ILE A 99 -8.14 -6.25 14.28
CA ILE A 99 -7.31 -6.56 15.45
C ILE A 99 -6.06 -5.70 15.48
N LEU A 100 -5.43 -5.44 14.33
CA LEU A 100 -4.29 -4.50 14.26
C LEU A 100 -4.70 -3.10 14.70
N VAL A 101 -5.83 -2.60 14.21
CA VAL A 101 -6.33 -1.25 14.56
C VAL A 101 -6.66 -1.17 16.05
N ASP A 102 -7.27 -2.20 16.62
CA ASP A 102 -7.58 -2.26 18.05
C ASP A 102 -6.33 -2.24 18.92
N ILE A 103 -5.28 -2.99 18.54
CA ILE A 103 -3.98 -2.96 19.23
C ILE A 103 -3.36 -1.55 19.15
N CYS A 104 -3.40 -0.92 17.98
CA CYS A 104 -2.93 0.46 17.81
C CYS A 104 -3.71 1.45 18.70
N ASN A 105 -5.03 1.33 18.76
CA ASN A 105 -5.87 2.21 19.57
C ASN A 105 -5.60 2.01 21.08
N GLN A 106 -5.40 0.78 21.54
CA GLN A 106 -5.03 0.50 22.93
C GLN A 106 -3.66 1.10 23.28
N ALA A 107 -2.68 0.96 22.39
CA ALA A 107 -1.36 1.56 22.59
C ALA A 107 -1.43 3.10 22.65
N VAL A 108 -2.22 3.72 21.77
CA VAL A 108 -2.43 5.19 21.79
C VAL A 108 -3.17 5.64 23.04
N ALA A 109 -4.14 4.88 23.54
CA ALA A 109 -4.88 5.21 24.76
C ALA A 109 -4.04 5.05 26.04
N SER A 110 -2.93 4.32 25.98
CA SER A 110 -1.98 4.17 27.09
C SER A 110 -0.93 5.29 27.20
N LEU A 111 -0.91 6.21 26.22
CA LEU A 111 -0.10 7.43 26.19
C LEU A 111 -0.85 8.60 26.82
#